data_AF-A0AA91Z2Q5-F1
#
_entry.id   AF-A0AA91Z2Q5-F1
#
_cell.length_a   1.000
_cell.length_b   1.000
_cell.length_c   1.000
_cell.angle_alpha   90.00
_cell.angle_beta   90.00
_cell.angle_gamma   90.00
#
_symmetry.space_group_name_H-M   'P 1'
#
loop_
_entity.id
_entity.type
_entity.pdbx_description
1 polymer ?
#
loop_
_entity_poly.entity_id
_entity_poly.type
_entity_poly.pdbx_seq_one_letter_code
_entity_poly.pdbx_strand_id
1 'polypeptide(L)'
;MVQQVYDLDLVTEQDDLYDFFNDYNNYSNDFLPFDYIDINEEVEGDLMMCALNRLVNGKTDNFYEKIFEIYKQGGWPCGWKGTYPIGEIIMYVP
;
A
#
# COMPACT_ATOMS: atom_id res chain seq x y z
N MET A 1 -5.61 4.06 21.39
CA MET A 1 -4.87 3.47 20.25
C MET A 1 -4.92 1.94 20.32
N VAL A 2 -4.41 1.28 21.37
CA VAL A 2 -4.52 -0.20 21.53
C VAL A 2 -5.97 -0.69 21.60
N GLN A 3 -6.89 0.06 22.23
CA GLN A 3 -8.31 -0.33 22.33
C GLN A 3 -9.03 -0.38 20.97
N GLN A 4 -8.70 0.52 20.03
CA GLN A 4 -9.29 0.55 18.69
C GLN A 4 -8.86 -0.64 17.84
N VAL A 5 -7.70 -1.23 18.12
CA VAL A 5 -7.21 -2.43 17.44
C VAL A 5 -8.04 -3.67 17.80
N TYR A 6 -8.53 -3.74 19.05
CA TYR A 6 -9.39 -4.83 19.51
C TYR A 6 -10.87 -4.67 19.11
N ASP A 7 -11.37 -3.43 19.02
CA ASP A 7 -12.78 -3.17 18.70
C ASP A 7 -13.14 -3.37 17.22
N LEU A 8 -12.15 -3.40 16.32
CA LEU A 8 -12.34 -3.48 14.86
C LEU A 8 -11.96 -4.84 14.25
N ASP A 9 -11.58 -5.84 15.08
CA ASP A 9 -11.05 -7.13 14.61
C ASP A 9 -10.03 -6.99 13.46
N LEU A 10 -9.11 -6.03 13.60
CA LEU A 10 -8.17 -5.64 12.53
C LEU A 10 -7.23 -6.78 12.11
N VAL A 11 -7.11 -7.82 12.94
CA VAL A 11 -6.34 -9.02 12.59
C VAL A 11 -7.05 -9.78 11.49
N THR A 12 -8.35 -10.05 11.63
CA THR A 12 -9.14 -10.72 10.60
C THR A 12 -9.18 -9.89 9.31
N GLU A 13 -9.38 -8.57 9.42
CA GLU A 13 -9.38 -7.69 8.23
C GLU A 13 -8.00 -7.63 7.54
N GLN A 14 -6.92 -7.69 8.31
CA GLN A 14 -5.57 -7.78 7.76
C GLN A 14 -5.34 -9.12 7.05
N ASP A 15 -5.80 -10.23 7.63
CA ASP A 15 -5.72 -11.56 7.03
C ASP A 15 -6.56 -11.64 5.74
N ASP A 16 -7.78 -11.10 5.75
CA ASP A 16 -8.66 -11.04 4.56
C ASP A 16 -8.04 -10.20 3.44
N LEU A 17 -7.43 -9.05 3.78
CA LEU A 17 -6.69 -8.26 2.81
C LEU A 17 -5.46 -9.02 2.30
N TYR A 18 -4.70 -9.66 3.18
CA TYR A 18 -3.54 -10.46 2.79
C TYR A 18 -3.92 -11.57 1.81
N ASP A 19 -4.99 -12.31 2.09
CA ASP A 19 -5.50 -13.36 1.20
C ASP A 19 -5.97 -12.78 -0.14
N PHE A 20 -6.64 -11.64 -0.13
CA PHE A 20 -7.07 -10.96 -1.35
C PHE A 20 -5.88 -10.52 -2.22
N PHE A 21 -4.84 -9.94 -1.62
CA PHE A 21 -3.66 -9.46 -2.33
C PHE A 21 -2.74 -10.60 -2.81
N ASN A 22 -2.71 -11.75 -2.13
CA ASN A 22 -1.91 -12.91 -2.57
C ASN A 22 -2.59 -13.77 -3.65
N ASP A 23 -3.88 -13.56 -3.93
CA ASP A 23 -4.56 -14.30 -4.98
C ASP A 23 -4.27 -13.69 -6.37
N TYR A 24 -3.33 -14.33 -7.07
CA TYR A 24 -2.94 -13.94 -8.43
C TYR A 24 -4.09 -13.87 -9.44
N ASN A 25 -5.22 -14.54 -9.19
CA ASN A 25 -6.40 -14.45 -10.06
C ASN A 25 -7.10 -13.08 -9.97
N ASN A 26 -6.79 -12.27 -8.95
CA ASN A 26 -7.32 -10.90 -8.79
C ASN A 26 -6.60 -9.87 -9.68
N TYR A 27 -5.48 -10.24 -10.31
CA TYR A 27 -4.70 -9.34 -11.15
C TYR A 27 -4.85 -9.68 -12.64
N SER A 28 -4.83 -8.63 -13.47
CA SER A 28 -4.62 -8.83 -14.90
C SER A 28 -3.16 -9.24 -15.13
N ASN A 29 -2.92 -10.16 -16.07
CA ASN A 29 -1.57 -10.47 -16.56
C ASN A 29 -0.84 -9.23 -17.12
N ASP A 30 -1.60 -8.18 -17.48
CA ASP A 30 -1.07 -6.91 -17.99
C ASP A 30 -0.72 -5.91 -16.87
N PHE A 31 -1.10 -6.19 -15.62
CA PHE A 31 -0.91 -5.27 -14.49
C PHE A 31 0.52 -5.33 -13.97
N LEU A 32 1.09 -6.54 -13.87
CA LEU A 32 2.41 -6.78 -13.31
C LEU A 32 3.07 -7.96 -14.03
N PRO A 33 4.23 -7.79 -14.70
CA PRO A 33 4.92 -8.91 -15.30
C PRO A 33 5.43 -9.85 -14.20
N PHE A 34 4.89 -11.07 -14.14
CA PHE A 34 5.27 -12.10 -13.16
C PHE A 34 6.75 -12.48 -13.18
N ASP A 35 7.48 -12.08 -14.22
CA ASP A 35 8.93 -12.24 -14.31
C ASP A 35 9.69 -11.42 -13.24
N TYR A 36 9.01 -10.47 -12.56
CA TYR A 36 9.58 -9.62 -11.51
C TYR A 36 8.83 -9.77 -10.17
N ILE A 37 8.90 -10.95 -9.56
CA ILE A 37 8.23 -11.28 -8.30
C ILE A 37 8.54 -10.25 -7.19
N ASP A 38 9.81 -9.87 -7.01
CA ASP A 38 10.23 -8.91 -5.98
C ASP A 38 9.52 -7.55 -6.13
N ILE A 39 9.29 -7.11 -7.37
CA ILE A 39 8.57 -5.87 -7.68
C ILE A 39 7.09 -6.03 -7.31
N ASN A 40 6.49 -7.17 -7.64
CA ASN A 40 5.08 -7.39 -7.36
C ASN A 40 4.79 -7.40 -5.85
N GLU A 41 5.63 -8.11 -5.08
CA GLU A 41 5.51 -8.19 -3.62
C GLU A 41 5.62 -6.80 -2.96
N GLU A 42 6.51 -5.92 -3.45
CA GLU A 42 6.62 -4.54 -2.96
C GLU A 42 5.36 -3.71 -3.25
N VAL A 43 4.82 -3.78 -4.47
CA VAL A 43 3.58 -3.07 -4.84
C VAL A 43 2.39 -3.57 -4.03
N GLU A 44 2.22 -4.88 -3.93
CA GLU A 44 1.14 -5.52 -3.18
C GLU A 44 1.19 -5.11 -1.70
N GLY A 45 2.38 -5.16 -1.09
CA GLY A 45 2.60 -4.74 0.29
C GLY A 45 2.20 -3.28 0.53
N ASP A 46 2.64 -2.36 -0.34
CA ASP A 46 2.27 -0.95 -0.24
C ASP A 46 0.76 -0.72 -0.37
N LEU A 47 0.12 -1.36 -1.35
CA LEU A 47 -1.32 -1.22 -1.59
C LEU A 47 -2.16 -1.82 -0.45
N MET A 48 -1.72 -2.93 0.16
CA MET A 48 -2.32 -3.49 1.36
C MET A 48 -2.25 -2.49 2.52
N MET A 49 -1.10 -1.85 2.73
CA MET A 49 -0.96 -0.82 3.77
C MET A 49 -1.84 0.41 3.50
N CYS A 50 -2.03 0.78 2.23
CA CYS A 50 -2.98 1.82 1.84
C CYS A 50 -4.43 1.43 2.19
N ALA A 51 -4.82 0.18 1.94
CA ALA A 51 -6.15 -0.33 2.29
C ALA A 51 -6.37 -0.34 3.82
N LEU A 52 -5.42 -0.88 4.58
CA LEU A 52 -5.44 -0.87 6.05
C LEU A 52 -5.51 0.54 6.62
N ASN A 53 -4.72 1.47 6.06
CA ASN A 53 -4.80 2.87 6.48
C ASN A 53 -6.21 3.44 6.29
N ARG A 54 -6.86 3.15 5.17
CA ARG A 54 -8.23 3.63 4.91
C ARG A 54 -9.26 3.01 5.85
N LEU A 55 -9.10 1.74 6.19
CA LEU A 55 -9.96 1.05 7.14
C LEU A 55 -9.88 1.73 8.53
N VAL A 56 -8.67 2.01 9.00
CA VAL A 56 -8.43 2.53 10.37
C VAL A 56 -8.63 4.05 10.46
N ASN A 57 -8.06 4.80 9.50
CA ASN A 57 -7.96 6.26 9.57
C ASN A 57 -8.92 6.97 8.59
N GLY A 58 -9.62 6.24 7.71
CA GLY A 58 -10.34 6.82 6.60
C GLY A 58 -9.42 7.47 5.56
N LYS A 59 -10.03 8.19 4.62
CA LYS A 59 -9.31 8.95 3.58
C LYS A 59 -8.88 10.32 4.13
N THR A 60 -7.67 10.37 4.69
CA THR A 60 -7.08 11.57 5.29
C THR A 60 -5.78 11.94 4.58
N ASP A 61 -5.36 13.22 4.63
CA ASP A 61 -4.05 13.62 4.08
C ASP A 61 -2.91 13.04 4.95
N ASN A 62 -2.47 11.84 4.58
CA ASN A 62 -1.43 11.09 5.29
C ASN A 62 -0.46 10.42 4.31
N PHE A 63 0.54 9.74 4.86
CA PHE A 63 1.60 9.09 4.08
C PHE A 63 1.04 8.06 3.08
N TYR A 64 0.16 7.16 3.52
CA TYR A 64 -0.34 6.07 2.67
C TYR A 64 -1.27 6.55 1.57
N GLU A 65 -2.07 7.61 1.79
CA GLU A 65 -2.83 8.21 0.69
C GLU A 65 -1.92 8.82 -0.38
N LYS A 66 -0.76 9.39 0.00
CA LYS A 66 0.24 9.88 -0.96
C LYS A 66 0.87 8.73 -1.75
N ILE A 67 1.21 7.62 -1.09
CA ILE A 67 1.71 6.40 -1.74
C ILE A 67 0.69 5.87 -2.77
N PHE A 68 -0.58 5.77 -2.38
CA PHE A 68 -1.64 5.33 -3.28
C PHE A 68 -1.80 6.22 -4.52
N GLU A 69 -1.70 7.54 -4.37
CA GLU A 69 -1.76 8.47 -5.51
C GLU A 69 -0.52 8.36 -6.42
N ILE A 70 0.66 8.01 -5.90
CA ILE A 70 1.86 7.75 -6.71
C ILE A 70 1.64 6.53 -7.60
N TYR A 71 1.16 5.42 -7.03
CA TYR A 71 0.86 4.21 -7.81
C TYR A 71 -0.22 4.43 -8.87
N LYS A 72 -1.28 5.19 -8.54
CA LYS A 72 -2.30 5.58 -9.53
C LYS A 72 -1.75 6.35 -10.73
N GLN A 73 -0.64 7.06 -10.54
CA GLN A 73 0.04 7.82 -11.59
C GLN A 73 1.12 7.00 -12.33
N GLY A 74 1.27 5.71 -12.01
CA GLY A 74 2.30 4.83 -12.57
C GLY A 74 3.69 5.10 -12.00
N GLY A 75 3.77 5.81 -10.88
CA GLY A 75 5.02 6.05 -10.17
C GLY A 75 5.37 4.93 -9.20
N TRP A 76 6.66 4.78 -8.94
CA TRP A 76 7.19 3.85 -7.95
C TRP A 76 7.80 4.61 -6.76
N PRO A 77 7.21 4.59 -5.57
CA PRO A 77 7.80 5.24 -4.39
C PRO A 77 9.07 4.47 -3.95
N CYS A 78 10.23 5.13 -3.98
CA CYS A 78 11.52 4.47 -3.70
C CYS A 78 12.35 5.16 -2.61
N GLY A 79 11.85 6.24 -2.00
CA GLY A 79 12.59 6.88 -0.92
C GLY A 79 11.94 8.13 -0.35
N TRP A 80 12.72 8.83 0.47
CA TRP A 80 12.30 10.05 1.14
C TRP A 80 13.43 11.08 1.14
N LYS A 81 13.10 12.33 0.80
CA LYS A 81 14.02 13.47 0.79
C LYS A 81 13.77 14.36 2.00
N GLY A 82 14.81 14.59 2.81
CA GLY A 82 14.72 15.41 4.01
C GLY A 82 14.22 14.62 5.23
N THR A 83 13.66 15.32 6.22
CA THR A 83 13.28 14.70 7.50
C THR A 83 11.77 14.45 7.55
N TYR A 84 11.35 13.22 7.81
CA TYR A 84 9.94 12.90 8.05
C TYR A 84 9.40 13.62 9.30
N PRO A 85 8.19 14.21 9.30
CA PRO A 85 7.17 14.20 8.23
C PRO A 85 7.25 15.41 7.27
N ILE A 86 8.25 16.28 7.40
CA ILE A 86 8.37 17.56 6.66
C ILE A 86 8.89 17.36 5.23
N GLY A 87 9.63 16.27 5.00
CA GLY A 87 10.24 15.96 3.70
C GLY A 87 9.25 15.53 2.61
N GLU A 88 9.82 15.04 1.51
CA GLU A 88 9.10 14.68 0.29
C GLU A 88 9.32 13.22 -0.07
N ILE A 89 8.29 12.54 -0.60
CA ILE A 89 8.44 11.20 -1.17
C ILE A 89 9.25 11.30 -2.46
N ILE A 90 10.24 10.44 -2.61
CA ILE A 90 10.98 10.26 -3.86
C ILE A 90 10.33 9.09 -4.60
N MET A 91 10.04 9.28 -5.87
CA MET A 91 9.49 8.24 -6.75
C MET A 91 10.28 8.13 -8.05
N TYR A 92 10.38 6.93 -8.56
CA TYR A 92 10.80 6.64 -9.93
C TYR A 92 9.58 6.70 -10.85
N VAL A 93 9.79 7.22 -12.06
CA VAL A 93 8.80 7.21 -13.15
C VAL A 93 9.49 6.58 -14.36
N PRO A 94 8.95 5.51 -14.95
CA PRO A 94 9.54 4.85 -16.12
C PRO A 94 9.58 5.72 -17.39
#